data_AF-A0A921H339-F1
#
_entry.id   AF-A0A921H339-F1
#
_cell.length_a   1.000
_cell.length_b   1.000
_cell.length_c   1.000
_cell.angle_alpha   90.00
_cell.angle_beta   90.00
_cell.angle_gamma   90.00
#
_symmetry.space_group_name_H-M   'P 1'
#
loop_
_entity.id
_entity.type
_entity.pdbx_description
1 polymer ?
#
loop_
_entity_poly.entity_id
_entity_poly.type
_entity_poly.pdbx_seq_one_letter_code
_entity_poly.pdbx_strand_id
1 'polypeptide(L)'
;MSILSRTGNLCCFKLFRTHVNINLTVTERSTGLQESYDMSLTVSGIITEGWMVLHEKDGKTDFDLITDRFFVNRILDKDVRHRNVYEMTHGEPFPGKIVKLGSFWFPLKHWVYLFTENGGIRLSGGTMQTAADLSSLFLEGGDNLQPAGYGFIYYWNSQGRGAEVLISNGHFYINPWWGSTFVEPVCQNGLTYHAAPFVARKMRWSFVSVIYDELQARFLQVNSQVMQVNTFPSNSTGVFDVNNMNADMCFLETGFNGYEYAVMKNRTTGEYSLCLLDFTSEENNFAKQQYSMADWPGVDRAINYAVGARGNVFYYCTSEAVYMSNMDNKPAKECLTVPADEKITSMRLLKPNEHGYLTNHPYDSKVLIVGTWNETTQEGKVYMYYVNETDGVIDMDSMKVFDGFGKILDMDYNWAPYGS
;
A
#
# COMPACT_ATOMS: atom_id res chain seq x y z
N MET A 1 -26.30 -26.61 -13.55
CA MET A 1 -27.21 -26.41 -14.69
C MET A 1 -26.40 -26.71 -15.94
N SER A 2 -26.64 -27.84 -16.60
CA SER A 2 -25.89 -28.23 -17.80
C SER A 2 -26.67 -27.73 -19.03
N ILE A 3 -26.08 -26.85 -19.83
CA ILE A 3 -26.70 -26.32 -21.05
C ILE A 3 -25.93 -26.85 -22.24
N LEU A 4 -26.58 -27.68 -23.06
CA LEU A 4 -26.10 -28.10 -24.37
C LEU A 4 -26.75 -27.19 -25.43
N SER A 5 -25.96 -26.29 -26.04
CA SER A 5 -26.36 -25.62 -27.28
C SER A 5 -25.72 -26.33 -28.48
N ARG A 6 -26.55 -26.79 -29.41
CA ARG A 6 -26.12 -27.46 -30.66
C ARG A 6 -26.16 -26.54 -31.89
N THR A 7 -26.42 -25.25 -31.73
CA THR A 7 -26.53 -24.29 -32.83
C THR A 7 -25.69 -23.06 -32.54
N GLY A 8 -24.96 -22.58 -33.55
CA GLY A 8 -23.93 -21.52 -33.48
C GLY A 8 -24.41 -20.11 -33.11
N ASN A 9 -25.49 -19.97 -32.36
CA ASN A 9 -25.89 -18.73 -31.72
C ASN A 9 -25.68 -18.89 -30.21
N LEU A 10 -24.60 -18.31 -29.70
CA LEU A 10 -24.44 -18.07 -28.27
C LEU A 10 -25.59 -17.16 -27.82
N CYS A 11 -26.58 -17.72 -27.12
CA CYS A 11 -27.54 -16.92 -26.38
C CYS A 11 -26.78 -15.99 -25.43
N CYS A 12 -27.10 -14.70 -25.46
CA CYS A 12 -26.61 -13.74 -24.47
C CYS A 12 -27.15 -14.12 -23.08
N PHE A 13 -26.28 -14.58 -22.18
CA PHE A 13 -26.62 -14.82 -20.78
C PHE A 13 -26.00 -13.73 -19.92
N LYS A 14 -26.77 -13.18 -18.97
CA LYS A 14 -26.22 -12.47 -17.81
C LYS A 14 -25.78 -13.52 -16.78
N LEU A 15 -24.49 -13.79 -16.71
CA LEU A 15 -23.89 -14.61 -15.66
C LEU A 15 -23.52 -13.70 -14.49
N PHE A 16 -24.00 -14.03 -13.30
CA PHE A 16 -23.51 -13.43 -12.04
C PHE A 16 -22.27 -14.21 -11.58
N ARG A 17 -21.49 -13.65 -10.65
CA ARG A 17 -20.23 -14.23 -10.12
C ARG A 17 -20.41 -15.72 -9.79
N THR A 18 -19.91 -16.59 -10.66
CA THR A 18 -20.09 -18.04 -10.58
C THR A 18 -18.93 -18.77 -11.25
N HIS A 19 -18.62 -19.96 -10.75
CA HIS A 19 -17.81 -20.95 -11.46
C HIS A 19 -18.72 -21.78 -12.37
N VAL A 20 -18.44 -21.73 -13.67
CA VAL A 20 -19.15 -22.51 -14.68
C VAL A 20 -18.18 -23.56 -15.21
N ASN A 21 -18.51 -24.84 -15.06
CA ASN A 21 -17.80 -25.90 -15.77
C ASN A 21 -18.34 -25.99 -17.19
N ILE A 22 -17.46 -25.76 -18.16
CA ILE A 22 -17.71 -25.88 -19.58
C ILE A 22 -17.11 -27.21 -20.02
N ASN A 23 -17.92 -28.08 -20.61
CA ASN A 23 -17.42 -29.25 -21.32
C ASN A 23 -17.35 -28.90 -22.81
N LEU A 24 -16.14 -28.83 -23.35
CA LEU A 24 -15.90 -28.64 -24.77
C LEU A 24 -15.68 -30.01 -25.42
N THR A 25 -16.66 -30.48 -26.19
CA THR A 25 -16.51 -31.68 -27.03
C THR A 25 -16.08 -31.29 -28.43
N VAL A 26 -14.87 -31.69 -28.83
CA VAL A 26 -14.37 -31.57 -30.20
C VAL A 26 -14.69 -32.87 -30.94
N THR A 27 -15.19 -32.79 -32.16
CA THR A 27 -15.49 -33.96 -33.01
C THR A 27 -14.71 -33.89 -34.31
N GLU A 28 -13.90 -34.91 -34.59
CA GLU A 28 -13.25 -35.09 -35.89
C GLU A 28 -14.28 -35.59 -36.91
N ARG A 29 -14.56 -34.77 -37.94
CA ARG A 29 -15.68 -35.04 -38.87
C ARG A 29 -15.46 -36.26 -39.78
N SER A 30 -14.20 -36.59 -40.09
CA SER A 30 -13.81 -37.71 -40.96
C SER A 30 -13.97 -39.07 -40.28
N THR A 31 -13.68 -39.14 -38.99
CA THR A 31 -13.61 -40.40 -38.22
C THR A 31 -14.76 -40.55 -37.24
N GLY A 32 -15.46 -39.47 -36.90
CA GLY A 32 -16.50 -39.43 -35.87
C GLY A 32 -15.95 -39.47 -34.44
N LEU A 33 -14.63 -39.44 -34.26
CA LEU A 33 -13.99 -39.45 -32.94
C LEU A 33 -14.34 -38.17 -32.18
N GLN A 34 -14.67 -38.32 -30.90
CA GLN A 34 -14.95 -37.21 -29.99
C GLN A 34 -13.94 -37.18 -28.86
N GLU A 35 -13.46 -35.99 -28.53
CA GLU A 35 -12.64 -35.72 -27.36
C GLU A 35 -13.28 -34.59 -26.58
N SER A 36 -13.40 -34.75 -25.27
CA SER A 36 -14.02 -33.76 -24.39
C SER A 36 -13.00 -33.19 -23.42
N TYR A 37 -12.99 -31.86 -23.29
CA TYR A 37 -12.18 -31.13 -22.34
C TYR A 37 -13.07 -30.44 -21.31
N ASP A 38 -12.82 -30.71 -20.04
CA ASP A 38 -13.41 -29.93 -18.96
C ASP A 38 -12.59 -28.66 -18.76
N MET A 39 -13.27 -27.52 -18.85
CA MET A 39 -12.70 -26.20 -18.64
C MET A 39 -13.51 -25.48 -17.57
N SER A 40 -12.83 -24.82 -16.64
CA SER A 40 -13.49 -23.96 -15.66
C SER A 40 -13.50 -22.52 -16.18
N LEU A 41 -14.69 -21.94 -16.31
CA LEU A 41 -14.89 -20.51 -16.55
C LEU A 41 -15.25 -19.84 -15.21
N THR A 42 -14.41 -18.91 -14.78
CA THR A 42 -14.72 -18.01 -13.67
C THR A 42 -15.26 -16.71 -14.22
N VAL A 43 -16.50 -16.38 -13.88
CA VAL A 43 -17.10 -15.09 -14.20
C VAL A 43 -16.85 -14.15 -13.03
N SER A 44 -15.85 -13.29 -13.13
CA SER A 44 -15.54 -12.30 -12.10
C SER A 44 -16.25 -10.96 -12.35
N GLY A 45 -16.40 -10.17 -11.29
CA GLY A 45 -16.85 -8.79 -11.40
C GLY A 45 -15.82 -7.90 -12.12
N ILE A 46 -16.25 -6.73 -12.58
CA ILE A 46 -15.36 -5.74 -13.23
C ILE A 46 -14.27 -5.22 -12.28
N ILE A 47 -14.50 -5.28 -10.97
CA ILE A 47 -13.51 -4.93 -9.95
C ILE A 47 -12.67 -6.16 -9.64
N THR A 48 -11.36 -6.06 -9.90
CA THR A 48 -10.36 -7.09 -9.63
C THR A 48 -9.15 -6.51 -8.91
N GLU A 49 -8.13 -7.33 -8.67
CA GLU A 49 -6.81 -6.84 -8.26
C GLU A 49 -6.25 -5.87 -9.31
N GLY A 50 -5.53 -4.85 -8.85
CA GLY A 50 -5.10 -3.75 -9.69
C GLY A 50 -4.48 -2.59 -8.89
N TRP A 51 -4.06 -1.58 -9.62
CA TRP A 51 -3.48 -0.36 -9.08
C TRP A 51 -4.51 0.76 -9.04
N MET A 52 -4.80 1.26 -7.85
CA MET A 52 -5.70 2.38 -7.65
C MET A 52 -4.92 3.69 -7.76
N VAL A 53 -5.50 4.64 -8.48
CA VAL A 53 -4.94 5.98 -8.68
C VAL A 53 -5.99 6.99 -8.24
N LEU A 54 -5.82 7.58 -7.06
CA LEU A 54 -6.66 8.66 -6.57
C LEU A 54 -6.27 9.96 -7.27
N HIS A 55 -7.23 10.64 -7.89
CA HIS A 55 -6.99 11.89 -8.59
C HIS A 55 -8.08 12.93 -8.33
N GLU A 56 -7.71 14.19 -8.45
CA GLU A 56 -8.60 15.34 -8.38
C GLU A 56 -8.75 16.00 -9.75
N LYS A 57 -9.99 16.19 -10.20
CA LYS A 57 -10.32 16.90 -11.44
C LYS A 57 -11.53 17.79 -11.23
N ASP A 58 -11.42 19.06 -11.64
CA ASP A 58 -12.50 20.05 -11.50
C ASP A 58 -13.05 20.17 -10.06
N GLY A 59 -12.16 20.07 -9.06
CA GLY A 59 -12.50 20.12 -7.64
C GLY A 59 -13.20 18.88 -7.08
N LYS A 60 -13.34 17.81 -7.87
CA LYS A 60 -13.90 16.52 -7.45
C LYS A 60 -12.80 15.47 -7.38
N THR A 61 -12.91 14.56 -6.43
CA THR A 61 -11.96 13.44 -6.26
C THR A 61 -12.65 12.12 -6.50
N ASP A 62 -11.99 11.24 -7.25
CA ASP A 62 -12.36 9.84 -7.42
C ASP A 62 -11.06 9.04 -7.67
N PHE A 63 -11.15 7.73 -7.76
CA PHE A 63 -10.01 6.88 -8.06
C PHE A 63 -10.28 6.00 -9.28
N ASP A 64 -9.24 5.80 -10.07
CA ASP A 64 -9.25 4.87 -11.18
C ASP A 64 -8.62 3.55 -10.75
N LEU A 65 -9.02 2.44 -11.38
CA LEU A 65 -8.41 1.13 -11.19
C LEU A 65 -7.75 0.68 -12.49
N ILE A 66 -6.43 0.56 -12.48
CA ILE A 66 -5.62 0.02 -13.57
C ILE A 66 -5.38 -1.48 -13.33
N THR A 67 -5.67 -2.29 -14.33
CA THR A 67 -5.44 -3.73 -14.33
C THR A 67 -4.50 -4.06 -15.49
N ASP A 68 -3.32 -4.53 -15.14
CA ASP A 68 -2.16 -4.75 -16.02
C ASP A 68 -1.45 -6.03 -15.57
N ARG A 69 -0.62 -6.62 -16.44
CA ARG A 69 0.29 -7.73 -16.10
C ARG A 69 1.16 -7.46 -14.86
N PHE A 70 1.42 -6.20 -14.53
CA PHE A 70 2.16 -5.84 -13.30
C PHE A 70 1.35 -6.06 -12.04
N PHE A 71 0.03 -6.00 -12.10
CA PHE A 71 -0.83 -6.05 -10.92
C PHE A 71 -1.57 -7.36 -10.79
N VAL A 72 -1.72 -8.13 -11.86
CA VAL A 72 -2.53 -9.34 -11.82
C VAL A 72 -1.68 -10.58 -12.07
N ASN A 73 -1.98 -11.65 -11.33
CA ASN A 73 -1.37 -12.96 -11.54
C ASN A 73 -2.22 -13.82 -12.50
N ARG A 74 -2.63 -13.23 -13.63
CA ARG A 74 -3.42 -13.90 -14.69
C ARG A 74 -3.08 -13.33 -16.05
N ILE A 75 -3.40 -14.09 -17.10
CA ILE A 75 -3.24 -13.62 -18.48
C ILE A 75 -4.29 -12.53 -18.75
N LEU A 76 -3.82 -11.40 -19.28
CA LEU A 76 -4.65 -10.33 -19.79
C LEU A 76 -4.43 -10.20 -21.29
N ASP A 77 -5.52 -10.10 -22.06
CA ASP A 77 -5.45 -9.81 -23.49
C ASP A 77 -5.05 -8.36 -23.77
N LYS A 78 -5.33 -7.45 -22.83
CA LYS A 78 -5.00 -6.03 -22.87
C LYS A 78 -5.04 -5.43 -21.48
N ASP A 79 -4.41 -4.26 -21.34
CA ASP A 79 -4.57 -3.43 -20.15
C ASP A 79 -6.02 -2.95 -20.04
N VAL A 80 -6.53 -2.88 -18.81
CA VAL A 80 -7.87 -2.39 -18.50
C VAL A 80 -7.75 -1.25 -17.51
N ARG A 81 -8.55 -0.20 -17.72
CA ARG A 81 -8.70 0.90 -16.78
C ARG A 81 -10.18 1.18 -16.55
N HIS A 82 -10.60 1.11 -15.30
CA HIS A 82 -11.90 1.60 -14.85
C HIS A 82 -11.73 3.02 -14.33
N ARG A 83 -12.46 3.97 -14.91
CA ARG A 83 -12.39 5.39 -14.55
C ARG A 83 -13.45 5.72 -13.52
N ASN A 84 -13.13 6.63 -12.59
CA ASN A 84 -14.02 7.13 -11.55
C ASN A 84 -14.78 5.98 -10.86
N VAL A 85 -14.04 5.06 -10.26
CA VAL A 85 -14.56 3.79 -9.78
C VAL A 85 -15.62 3.99 -8.71
N TYR A 86 -15.51 5.02 -7.85
CA TYR A 86 -16.56 5.32 -6.88
C TYR A 86 -17.86 5.74 -7.58
N GLU A 87 -17.81 6.72 -8.48
CA GLU A 87 -18.97 7.17 -9.25
C GLU A 87 -19.57 6.03 -10.09
N MET A 88 -18.73 5.19 -10.69
CA MET A 88 -19.15 4.02 -11.45
C MET A 88 -19.96 3.02 -10.61
N THR A 89 -19.61 2.83 -9.34
CA THR A 89 -20.27 1.84 -8.47
C THR A 89 -21.45 2.42 -7.67
N HIS A 90 -21.46 3.72 -7.40
CA HIS A 90 -22.53 4.38 -6.63
C HIS A 90 -23.55 5.12 -7.51
N GLY A 91 -23.19 5.44 -8.76
CA GLY A 91 -24.03 6.21 -9.69
C GLY A 91 -23.97 7.73 -9.46
N GLU A 92 -23.17 8.19 -8.52
CA GLU A 92 -22.98 9.60 -8.18
C GLU A 92 -21.55 9.87 -7.67
N PRO A 93 -21.02 11.10 -7.84
CA PRO A 93 -19.71 11.46 -7.33
C PRO A 93 -19.62 11.34 -5.80
N PHE A 94 -18.40 11.10 -5.30
CA PHE A 94 -18.18 11.08 -3.85
C PHE A 94 -18.58 12.41 -3.20
N PRO A 95 -19.38 12.41 -2.12
CA PRO A 95 -19.76 13.62 -1.42
C PRO A 95 -18.57 14.16 -0.61
N GLY A 96 -17.78 15.04 -1.22
CA GLY A 96 -16.65 15.71 -0.58
C GLY A 96 -15.31 15.41 -1.25
N LYS A 97 -14.22 15.52 -0.48
CA LYS A 97 -12.85 15.34 -0.97
C LYS A 97 -12.17 14.14 -0.32
N ILE A 98 -11.80 13.17 -1.14
CA ILE A 98 -10.95 12.04 -0.77
C ILE A 98 -9.50 12.52 -0.85
N VAL A 99 -8.75 12.34 0.22
CA VAL A 99 -7.36 12.82 0.33
C VAL A 99 -6.34 11.69 0.30
N LYS A 100 -6.76 10.46 0.61
CA LYS A 100 -5.85 9.30 0.71
C LYS A 100 -6.59 7.98 0.52
N LEU A 101 -5.89 6.98 -0.02
CA LEU A 101 -6.36 5.61 -0.09
C LEU A 101 -5.75 4.78 1.04
N GLY A 102 -6.46 3.72 1.43
CA GLY A 102 -5.89 2.69 2.29
C GLY A 102 -6.47 1.34 1.95
N SER A 103 -5.62 0.39 1.62
CA SER A 103 -6.08 -0.94 1.26
C SER A 103 -5.76 -1.92 2.39
N PHE A 104 -6.66 -2.87 2.62
CA PHE A 104 -6.47 -3.92 3.60
C PHE A 104 -6.79 -5.26 3.01
N TRP A 105 -5.87 -6.19 3.28
CA TRP A 105 -6.04 -7.57 2.95
C TRP A 105 -5.95 -8.47 4.16
N PHE A 106 -6.91 -9.37 4.24
CA PHE A 106 -6.94 -10.50 5.13
C PHE A 106 -7.70 -11.65 4.48
N PRO A 107 -7.41 -12.93 4.79
CA PRO A 107 -8.22 -14.04 4.31
C PRO A 107 -9.73 -13.76 4.51
N LEU A 108 -10.48 -13.70 3.40
CA LEU A 108 -11.92 -13.42 3.33
C LEU A 108 -12.35 -11.97 3.65
N LYS A 109 -11.45 -11.05 4.01
CA LYS A 109 -11.77 -9.62 4.21
C LYS A 109 -10.84 -8.75 3.36
N HIS A 110 -11.43 -8.04 2.42
CA HIS A 110 -10.70 -7.22 1.46
C HIS A 110 -11.37 -5.86 1.46
N TRP A 111 -10.68 -4.85 1.95
CA TRP A 111 -11.24 -3.51 2.13
C TRP A 111 -10.41 -2.46 1.40
N VAL A 112 -11.11 -1.44 0.93
CA VAL A 112 -10.50 -0.20 0.46
C VAL A 112 -11.11 0.94 1.26
N TYR A 113 -10.28 1.79 1.82
CA TYR A 113 -10.68 2.95 2.59
C TYR A 113 -10.46 4.20 1.74
N LEU A 114 -11.48 5.05 1.73
CA LEU A 114 -11.41 6.40 1.18
C LEU A 114 -11.39 7.35 2.37
N PHE A 115 -10.22 7.94 2.64
CA PHE A 115 -10.07 8.89 3.74
C PHE A 115 -10.36 10.30 3.25
N THR A 116 -11.06 11.08 4.09
CA THR A 116 -11.32 12.50 3.92
C THR A 116 -10.62 13.27 5.05
N GLU A 117 -10.61 14.60 4.98
CA GLU A 117 -10.01 15.44 6.03
C GLU A 117 -10.60 15.17 7.43
N ASN A 118 -11.87 14.76 7.51
CA ASN A 118 -12.61 14.61 8.76
C ASN A 118 -13.22 13.22 8.96
N GLY A 119 -12.68 12.19 8.29
CA GLY A 119 -13.19 10.82 8.39
C GLY A 119 -12.97 10.01 7.13
N GLY A 120 -13.99 9.28 6.69
CA GLY A 120 -13.91 8.46 5.49
C GLY A 120 -14.96 7.37 5.45
N ILE A 121 -14.84 6.50 4.45
CA ILE A 121 -15.66 5.30 4.32
C ILE A 121 -14.79 4.08 4.01
N ARG A 122 -15.33 2.91 4.32
CA ARG A 122 -14.78 1.62 3.94
C ARG A 122 -15.62 1.01 2.83
N LEU A 123 -14.98 0.64 1.74
CA LEU A 123 -15.53 -0.06 0.60
C LEU A 123 -15.14 -1.55 0.63
N SER A 124 -15.97 -2.39 0.03
CA SER A 124 -15.61 -3.76 -0.34
C SER A 124 -14.54 -3.75 -1.44
N GLY A 125 -13.38 -4.37 -1.24
CA GLY A 125 -12.31 -4.44 -2.24
C GLY A 125 -12.68 -5.24 -3.50
N GLY A 126 -13.73 -6.07 -3.43
CA GLY A 126 -14.21 -6.88 -4.55
C GLY A 126 -15.36 -6.27 -5.36
N THR A 127 -16.01 -5.21 -4.86
CA THR A 127 -17.17 -4.57 -5.52
C THR A 127 -17.13 -3.04 -5.50
N MET A 128 -16.24 -2.44 -4.70
CA MET A 128 -16.17 -1.02 -4.38
C MET A 128 -17.50 -0.39 -3.94
N GLN A 129 -18.39 -1.19 -3.36
CA GLN A 129 -19.60 -0.72 -2.71
C GLN A 129 -19.30 -0.33 -1.27
N THR A 130 -19.94 0.72 -0.78
CA THR A 130 -19.82 1.16 0.61
C THR A 130 -20.23 0.05 1.57
N ALA A 131 -19.32 -0.32 2.46
CA ALA A 131 -19.51 -1.33 3.49
C ALA A 131 -19.76 -0.71 4.88
N ALA A 132 -19.15 0.44 5.18
CA ALA A 132 -19.33 1.16 6.43
C ALA A 132 -18.80 2.60 6.33
N ASP A 133 -19.38 3.52 7.09
CA ASP A 133 -18.72 4.79 7.43
C ASP A 133 -17.55 4.52 8.39
N LEU A 134 -16.46 5.27 8.25
CA LEU A 134 -15.26 5.04 9.07
C LEU A 134 -15.56 5.21 10.58
N SER A 135 -16.34 6.22 10.96
CA SER A 135 -16.70 6.48 12.37
C SER A 135 -17.45 5.33 13.03
N SER A 136 -18.24 4.57 12.25
CA SER A 136 -18.98 3.39 12.74
C SER A 136 -18.08 2.21 13.12
N LEU A 137 -16.79 2.26 12.76
CA LEU A 137 -15.81 1.23 13.02
C LEU A 137 -15.08 1.43 14.35
N PHE A 138 -15.52 2.30 15.24
CA PHE A 138 -14.86 2.61 16.51
C PHE A 138 -15.74 2.20 17.69
N LEU A 139 -15.11 1.69 18.76
CA LEU A 139 -15.82 1.60 20.05
C LEU A 139 -15.96 2.97 20.70
N GLU A 140 -14.88 3.75 20.66
CA GLU A 140 -14.78 5.12 21.19
C GLU A 140 -13.85 5.94 20.27
N GLY A 141 -14.02 7.26 20.23
CA GLY A 141 -13.16 8.17 19.44
C GLY A 141 -13.50 8.26 17.94
N GLY A 142 -14.63 7.69 17.50
CA GLY A 142 -15.09 7.80 16.10
C GLY A 142 -15.65 9.18 15.72
N ASP A 143 -15.92 10.03 16.71
CA ASP A 143 -16.39 11.41 16.52
C ASP A 143 -15.17 12.35 16.46
N ASN A 144 -14.91 13.01 15.33
CA ASN A 144 -13.75 13.88 15.04
C ASN A 144 -12.47 13.16 14.60
N LEU A 145 -12.59 12.23 13.65
CA LEU A 145 -11.43 11.64 12.99
C LEU A 145 -10.72 12.64 12.06
N GLN A 146 -9.39 12.63 12.03
CA GLN A 146 -8.55 13.26 11.02
C GLN A 146 -7.49 12.25 10.55
N PRO A 147 -7.87 11.30 9.68
CA PRO A 147 -6.98 10.23 9.23
C PRO A 147 -5.71 10.77 8.58
N ALA A 148 -4.55 10.38 9.12
CA ALA A 148 -3.25 10.79 8.61
C ALA A 148 -2.37 9.58 8.25
N GLY A 149 -2.42 8.52 9.08
CA GLY A 149 -1.70 7.27 8.85
C GLY A 149 -2.66 6.09 8.73
N TYR A 150 -2.37 5.16 7.83
CA TYR A 150 -3.10 3.90 7.72
C TYR A 150 -2.13 2.79 7.29
N GLY A 151 -2.36 1.59 7.79
CA GLY A 151 -1.61 0.41 7.42
C GLY A 151 -2.12 -0.81 8.16
N PHE A 152 -1.45 -1.93 7.96
CA PHE A 152 -1.80 -3.15 8.66
C PHE A 152 -0.57 -3.98 9.00
N ILE A 153 -0.71 -4.74 10.08
CA ILE A 153 0.34 -5.52 10.71
C ILE A 153 0.15 -6.98 10.32
N TYR A 154 1.25 -7.64 9.96
CA TYR A 154 1.26 -9.05 9.57
C TYR A 154 2.22 -9.87 10.43
N TYR A 155 1.73 -10.94 11.05
CA TYR A 155 2.56 -11.82 11.91
C TYR A 155 3.03 -13.06 11.14
N TRP A 156 4.33 -13.10 10.82
CA TRP A 156 5.02 -14.06 9.93
C TRP A 156 4.70 -15.56 10.15
N ASN A 157 4.41 -15.98 11.38
CA ASN A 157 4.23 -17.40 11.74
C ASN A 157 2.78 -17.84 11.99
N SER A 158 1.80 -17.00 11.65
CA SER A 158 0.39 -17.38 11.84
C SER A 158 -0.40 -16.86 10.68
N GLN A 159 -0.62 -17.71 9.68
CA GLN A 159 -1.62 -17.43 8.64
C GLN A 159 -2.93 -17.04 9.34
N GLY A 160 -3.40 -15.84 9.03
CA GLY A 160 -4.54 -15.24 9.68
C GLY A 160 -4.19 -14.26 10.80
N ARG A 161 -3.00 -14.08 11.34
CA ARG A 161 -2.76 -13.15 12.47
C ARG A 161 -2.42 -11.78 11.87
N GLY A 162 -3.30 -10.79 12.01
CA GLY A 162 -3.07 -9.42 11.51
C GLY A 162 -3.94 -8.38 12.21
N ALA A 163 -3.61 -7.10 12.07
CA ALA A 163 -4.38 -6.00 12.64
C ALA A 163 -4.39 -4.80 11.69
N GLU A 164 -5.54 -4.14 11.58
CA GLU A 164 -5.63 -2.84 10.90
C GLU A 164 -5.20 -1.74 11.87
N VAL A 165 -4.50 -0.74 11.37
CA VAL A 165 -4.04 0.41 12.15
C VAL A 165 -4.47 1.68 11.45
N LEU A 166 -5.09 2.57 12.22
CA LEU A 166 -5.38 3.93 11.80
C LEU A 166 -4.72 4.90 12.77
N ILE A 167 -4.07 5.94 12.24
CA ILE A 167 -3.55 7.05 13.01
C ILE A 167 -4.34 8.29 12.61
N SER A 168 -4.98 8.91 13.60
CA SER A 168 -5.93 10.00 13.38
C SER A 168 -5.80 11.01 14.52
N ASN A 169 -5.57 12.28 14.18
CA ASN A 169 -5.36 13.37 15.16
C ASN A 169 -4.32 13.04 16.25
N GLY A 170 -3.21 12.37 15.87
CA GLY A 170 -2.17 11.95 16.81
C GLY A 170 -2.51 10.74 17.69
N HIS A 171 -3.74 10.21 17.61
CA HIS A 171 -4.14 8.98 18.29
C HIS A 171 -3.82 7.75 17.45
N PHE A 172 -3.45 6.66 18.11
CA PHE A 172 -3.16 5.38 17.49
C PHE A 172 -4.30 4.40 17.73
N TYR A 173 -4.98 3.99 16.68
CA TYR A 173 -6.09 3.03 16.75
C TYR A 173 -5.72 1.72 16.07
N ILE A 174 -6.10 0.62 16.70
CA ILE A 174 -5.86 -0.73 16.19
C ILE A 174 -7.15 -1.55 16.21
N ASN A 175 -7.46 -2.20 15.10
CA ASN A 175 -8.50 -3.22 15.01
C ASN A 175 -7.80 -4.59 14.93
N PRO A 176 -7.70 -5.33 16.05
CA PRO A 176 -6.99 -6.60 16.09
C PRO A 176 -7.82 -7.67 15.39
N TRP A 177 -7.19 -8.51 14.58
CA TRP A 177 -7.57 -9.86 14.11
C TRP A 177 -9.06 -10.33 14.11
N TRP A 178 -9.74 -10.39 15.26
CA TRP A 178 -11.16 -10.80 15.40
C TRP A 178 -12.12 -9.66 15.73
N GLY A 179 -11.60 -8.48 15.96
CA GLY A 179 -12.33 -7.25 16.14
C GLY A 179 -13.09 -6.86 14.89
N SER A 180 -14.22 -6.22 15.12
CA SER A 180 -14.95 -5.47 14.10
C SER A 180 -14.69 -3.96 14.23
N THR A 181 -13.94 -3.54 15.25
CA THR A 181 -13.81 -2.14 15.64
C THR A 181 -12.38 -1.79 16.05
N PHE A 182 -12.00 -0.56 15.73
CA PHE A 182 -10.81 0.11 16.18
C PHE A 182 -10.93 0.47 17.67
N VAL A 183 -9.82 0.24 18.39
CA VAL A 183 -9.62 0.62 19.79
C VAL A 183 -8.28 1.32 19.95
N GLU A 184 -8.20 2.23 20.91
CA GLU A 184 -6.94 2.88 21.27
C GLU A 184 -6.24 2.09 22.40
N PRO A 185 -4.92 1.83 22.32
CA PRO A 185 -4.18 1.23 23.41
C PRO A 185 -4.17 2.09 24.68
N VAL A 186 -4.15 1.44 25.84
CA VAL A 186 -4.19 2.13 27.14
C VAL A 186 -2.82 2.69 27.50
N CYS A 187 -2.75 3.99 27.74
CA CYS A 187 -1.59 4.62 28.36
C CYS A 187 -1.65 4.51 29.89
N GLN A 188 -0.50 4.28 30.53
CA GLN A 188 -0.40 4.18 32.00
C GLN A 188 0.62 5.15 32.57
N ASN A 189 0.55 5.39 33.88
CA ASN A 189 1.54 6.16 34.64
C ASN A 189 1.77 7.58 34.09
N GLY A 190 0.72 8.20 33.56
CA GLY A 190 0.79 9.55 32.96
C GLY A 190 1.52 9.60 31.62
N LEU A 191 1.85 8.46 31.01
CA LEU A 191 2.37 8.41 29.65
C LEU A 191 1.34 9.02 28.69
N THR A 192 1.81 9.84 27.78
CA THR A 192 1.05 10.41 26.66
C THR A 192 1.93 10.34 25.42
N TYR A 193 1.30 10.43 24.25
CA TYR A 193 2.00 10.45 22.97
C TYR A 193 1.21 11.28 21.94
N HIS A 194 1.90 11.69 20.88
CA HIS A 194 1.28 12.09 19.62
C HIS A 194 1.88 11.23 18.51
N ALA A 195 1.09 10.35 17.92
CA ALA A 195 1.57 9.36 16.97
C ALA A 195 1.88 10.01 15.62
N ALA A 196 3.10 9.81 15.13
CA ALA A 196 3.44 10.13 13.73
C ALA A 196 2.60 9.26 12.78
N PRO A 197 2.27 9.75 11.56
CA PRO A 197 1.29 9.13 10.67
C PRO A 197 1.83 7.91 9.89
N PHE A 198 2.59 7.03 10.55
CA PHE A 198 3.19 5.85 9.93
C PHE A 198 3.01 4.59 10.78
N VAL A 199 2.93 3.44 10.09
CA VAL A 199 2.63 2.15 10.71
C VAL A 199 3.79 1.20 10.46
N ALA A 200 4.48 0.79 11.54
CA ALA A 200 5.40 -0.35 11.49
C ALA A 200 4.60 -1.64 11.28
N ARG A 201 5.09 -2.54 10.43
CA ARG A 201 4.33 -3.71 9.97
C ARG A 201 4.94 -5.03 10.42
N LYS A 202 6.23 -5.05 10.77
CA LYS A 202 6.92 -6.23 11.31
C LYS A 202 7.48 -5.98 12.71
N MET A 203 7.12 -6.88 13.62
CA MET A 203 7.54 -6.86 15.03
C MET A 203 7.48 -8.27 15.62
N ARG A 204 8.18 -8.47 16.74
CA ARG A 204 8.10 -9.72 17.52
C ARG A 204 6.75 -9.86 18.21
N TRP A 205 6.42 -11.10 18.60
CA TRP A 205 5.11 -11.50 19.12
C TRP A 205 4.69 -10.82 20.44
N SER A 206 5.64 -10.31 21.23
CA SER A 206 5.36 -9.60 22.49
C SER A 206 4.81 -8.18 22.27
N PHE A 207 4.89 -7.68 21.03
CA PHE A 207 4.34 -6.40 20.62
C PHE A 207 3.16 -6.62 19.68
N VAL A 208 2.07 -5.90 19.90
CA VAL A 208 0.97 -5.84 18.93
C VAL A 208 1.16 -4.71 17.92
N SER A 209 1.93 -3.68 18.29
CA SER A 209 2.32 -2.58 17.41
C SER A 209 3.49 -1.77 17.98
N VAL A 210 3.98 -0.82 17.19
CA VAL A 210 4.97 0.19 17.54
C VAL A 210 4.45 1.56 17.12
N ILE A 211 4.56 2.54 18.02
CA ILE A 211 4.14 3.93 17.82
C ILE A 211 5.40 4.80 17.80
N TYR A 212 5.50 5.75 16.88
CA TYR A 212 6.47 6.83 17.01
C TYR A 212 5.81 8.03 17.66
N ASP A 213 6.25 8.35 18.87
CA ASP A 213 5.78 9.47 19.68
C ASP A 213 6.54 10.75 19.31
N GLU A 214 5.85 11.66 18.62
CA GLU A 214 6.40 12.95 18.19
C GLU A 214 6.60 13.91 19.37
N LEU A 215 5.86 13.78 20.48
CA LEU A 215 6.05 14.70 21.61
C LEU A 215 7.43 14.53 22.23
N GLN A 216 7.89 13.27 22.37
CA GLN A 216 9.16 12.94 23.00
C GLN A 216 10.21 12.41 22.03
N ALA A 217 9.94 12.40 20.72
CA ALA A 217 10.83 11.90 19.67
C ALA A 217 11.38 10.51 19.95
N ARG A 218 10.48 9.53 20.12
CA ARG A 218 10.85 8.15 20.51
C ARG A 218 9.90 7.11 19.95
N PHE A 219 10.34 5.86 19.89
CA PHE A 219 9.46 4.72 19.67
C PHE A 219 8.87 4.21 20.99
N LEU A 220 7.61 3.79 20.93
CA LEU A 220 6.86 3.13 22.00
C LEU A 220 6.36 1.77 21.48
N GLN A 221 6.33 0.77 22.34
CA GLN A 221 5.73 -0.53 22.04
C GLN A 221 4.33 -0.64 22.62
N VAL A 222 3.44 -1.32 21.91
CA VAL A 222 2.14 -1.72 22.44
C VAL A 222 2.22 -3.19 22.83
N ASN A 223 2.04 -3.50 24.11
CA ASN A 223 2.12 -4.86 24.61
C ASN A 223 0.96 -5.73 24.10
N SER A 224 1.26 -6.93 23.60
CA SER A 224 0.27 -7.81 22.97
C SER A 224 -0.69 -8.51 23.93
N GLN A 225 -0.38 -8.62 25.22
CA GLN A 225 -1.24 -9.29 26.20
C GLN A 225 -2.27 -8.34 26.83
N VAL A 226 -1.88 -7.10 27.09
CA VAL A 226 -2.69 -6.15 27.87
C VAL A 226 -3.09 -4.89 27.10
N MET A 227 -2.70 -4.76 25.82
CA MET A 227 -2.98 -3.58 24.97
C MET A 227 -2.52 -2.26 25.60
N GLN A 228 -1.36 -2.27 26.25
CA GLN A 228 -0.80 -1.10 26.94
C GLN A 228 0.42 -0.54 26.22
N VAL A 229 0.50 0.79 26.18
CA VAL A 229 1.64 1.52 25.63
C VAL A 229 2.77 1.55 26.66
N ASN A 230 3.97 1.15 26.24
CA ASN A 230 5.18 1.10 27.07
C ASN A 230 6.39 1.65 26.31
N THR A 231 7.42 2.07 27.04
CA THR A 231 8.74 2.34 26.44
C THR A 231 9.43 1.03 26.05
N PHE A 232 10.41 1.12 25.15
CA PHE A 232 11.27 0.00 24.85
C PHE A 232 12.26 -0.22 26.01
N PRO A 233 12.68 -1.48 26.28
CA PRO A 233 13.77 -1.71 27.20
C PRO A 233 15.04 -1.02 26.70
N SER A 234 15.80 -0.39 27.61
CA SER A 234 17.07 0.24 27.27
C SER A 234 18.07 -0.81 26.77
N ASN A 235 18.78 -0.51 25.68
CA ASN A 235 19.86 -1.35 25.16
C ASN A 235 21.01 -0.44 24.71
N SER A 236 22.21 -0.65 25.26
CA SER A 236 23.41 0.14 24.95
C SER A 236 24.18 -0.32 23.71
N THR A 237 23.75 -1.42 23.07
CA THR A 237 24.43 -2.02 21.90
C THR A 237 23.82 -1.60 20.56
N GLY A 238 22.66 -0.94 20.57
CA GLY A 238 22.05 -0.38 19.36
C GLY A 238 22.85 0.79 18.81
N VAL A 239 22.77 1.01 17.49
CA VAL A 239 23.48 2.12 16.82
C VAL A 239 22.95 3.50 17.25
N PHE A 240 21.69 3.56 17.70
CA PHE A 240 21.02 4.73 18.26
C PHE A 240 20.00 4.30 19.32
N ASP A 241 19.53 5.24 20.14
CA ASP A 241 18.54 4.97 21.17
C ASP A 241 17.11 5.17 20.65
N VAL A 242 16.37 4.07 20.48
CA VAL A 242 14.96 4.12 20.06
C VAL A 242 14.05 4.85 21.05
N ASN A 243 14.45 4.97 22.32
CA ASN A 243 13.71 5.74 23.33
C ASN A 243 14.04 7.25 23.31
N ASN A 244 15.02 7.68 22.50
CA ASN A 244 15.46 9.07 22.41
C ASN A 244 16.11 9.36 21.04
N MET A 245 15.28 9.51 20.01
CA MET A 245 15.73 9.75 18.64
C MET A 245 16.10 11.21 18.37
N ASN A 246 15.52 12.16 19.14
CA ASN A 246 15.63 13.60 18.90
C ASN A 246 15.40 14.01 17.43
N ALA A 247 14.39 13.41 16.80
CA ALA A 247 14.10 13.57 15.38
C ALA A 247 12.59 13.64 15.12
N ASP A 248 12.23 14.14 13.95
CA ASP A 248 10.89 14.00 13.36
C ASP A 248 10.94 12.87 12.33
N MET A 249 9.94 11.99 12.33
CA MET A 249 9.87 10.90 11.36
C MET A 249 9.18 11.39 10.08
N CYS A 250 9.88 11.32 8.95
CA CYS A 250 9.38 11.75 7.64
C CYS A 250 8.83 10.60 6.80
N PHE A 251 9.22 9.37 7.12
CA PHE A 251 8.83 8.17 6.39
C PHE A 251 9.09 6.93 7.23
N LEU A 252 8.27 5.89 7.03
CA LEU A 252 8.49 4.54 7.54
C LEU A 252 7.88 3.54 6.58
N GLU A 253 8.64 2.53 6.19
CA GLU A 253 8.12 1.40 5.42
C GLU A 253 8.95 0.14 5.68
N THR A 254 8.30 -1.02 5.64
CA THR A 254 8.98 -2.30 5.75
C THR A 254 9.71 -2.64 4.44
N GLY A 255 10.99 -2.97 4.56
CA GLY A 255 11.84 -3.29 3.42
C GLY A 255 12.52 -4.65 3.53
N PHE A 256 13.69 -4.76 2.91
CA PHE A 256 14.49 -5.98 2.84
C PHE A 256 14.80 -6.55 4.23
N ASN A 257 14.82 -7.88 4.33
CA ASN A 257 14.90 -8.66 5.58
C ASN A 257 13.77 -8.41 6.59
N GLY A 258 12.76 -7.61 6.24
CA GLY A 258 11.67 -7.27 7.15
C GLY A 258 12.03 -6.22 8.19
N TYR A 259 13.11 -5.47 7.98
CA TYR A 259 13.41 -4.29 8.78
C TYR A 259 12.48 -3.13 8.40
N GLU A 260 12.22 -2.26 9.36
CA GLU A 260 11.55 -0.98 9.11
C GLU A 260 12.60 0.07 8.72
N TYR A 261 12.34 0.77 7.62
CA TYR A 261 13.22 1.82 7.08
C TYR A 261 12.58 3.16 7.38
N ALA A 262 13.18 3.93 8.28
CA ALA A 262 12.67 5.22 8.72
C ALA A 262 13.55 6.37 8.24
N VAL A 263 12.97 7.39 7.60
CA VAL A 263 13.68 8.65 7.36
C VAL A 263 13.43 9.56 8.55
N MET A 264 14.50 9.97 9.21
CA MET A 264 14.48 10.76 10.43
C MET A 264 15.17 12.09 10.19
N LYS A 265 14.49 13.21 10.47
CA LYS A 265 15.06 14.56 10.46
C LYS A 265 15.43 14.98 11.87
N ASN A 266 16.72 15.16 12.15
CA ASN A 266 17.18 15.58 13.46
C ASN A 266 16.62 16.96 13.82
N ARG A 267 16.04 17.10 15.02
CA ARG A 267 15.40 18.36 15.47
C ARG A 267 16.39 19.48 15.77
N THR A 268 17.64 19.12 16.08
CA THR A 268 18.68 20.08 16.46
C THR A 268 19.49 20.53 15.24
N THR A 269 19.94 19.59 14.39
CA THR A 269 20.79 19.90 13.24
C THR A 269 20.01 20.11 11.95
N GLY A 270 18.77 19.61 11.87
CA GLY A 270 17.97 19.60 10.64
C GLY A 270 18.43 18.55 9.62
N GLU A 271 19.46 17.77 9.92
CA GLU A 271 20.02 16.75 9.04
C GLU A 271 19.12 15.52 8.95
N TYR A 272 19.11 14.90 7.77
CA TYR A 272 18.33 13.70 7.48
C TYR A 272 19.19 12.45 7.65
N SER A 273 18.57 11.37 8.12
CA SER A 273 19.18 10.04 8.17
C SER A 273 18.17 8.95 7.84
N LEU A 274 18.66 7.87 7.25
CA LEU A 274 17.88 6.64 7.01
C LEU A 274 18.25 5.62 8.10
N CYS A 275 17.30 5.31 8.97
CA CYS A 275 17.44 4.37 10.07
C CYS A 275 16.79 3.04 9.72
N LEU A 276 17.50 1.94 9.97
CA LEU A 276 16.97 0.58 9.87
C LEU A 276 16.65 0.08 11.28
N LEU A 277 15.40 -0.32 11.49
CA LEU A 277 14.93 -0.84 12.78
C LEU A 277 14.50 -2.30 12.65
N ASP A 278 14.91 -3.11 13.63
CA ASP A 278 14.51 -4.51 13.74
C ASP A 278 13.64 -4.73 14.99
N PHE A 279 12.34 -4.45 14.87
CA PHE A 279 11.38 -4.72 15.94
C PHE A 279 11.10 -6.21 16.17
N THR A 280 11.75 -7.11 15.41
CA THR A 280 11.67 -8.56 15.60
C THR A 280 12.81 -9.10 16.48
N SER A 281 13.83 -8.28 16.79
CA SER A 281 14.99 -8.68 17.59
C SER A 281 14.60 -9.23 18.98
N GLU A 282 14.99 -10.48 19.26
CA GLU A 282 14.85 -11.12 20.58
C GLU A 282 15.89 -10.60 21.59
N GLU A 283 17.03 -10.10 21.12
CA GLU A 283 18.10 -9.51 21.95
C GLU A 283 17.80 -8.07 22.39
N ASN A 284 16.60 -7.55 22.10
CA ASN A 284 16.22 -6.15 22.27
C ASN A 284 17.13 -5.14 21.56
N ASN A 285 17.88 -5.55 20.52
CA ASN A 285 18.66 -4.64 19.68
C ASN A 285 17.81 -4.16 18.49
N PHE A 286 17.00 -3.12 18.73
CA PHE A 286 16.05 -2.61 17.74
C PHE A 286 16.68 -1.63 16.73
N ALA A 287 17.80 -0.98 17.08
CA ALA A 287 18.46 0.03 16.27
C ALA A 287 19.60 -0.58 15.44
N LYS A 288 19.29 -1.04 14.22
CA LYS A 288 20.18 -1.91 13.46
C LYS A 288 21.30 -1.16 12.74
N GLN A 289 20.96 -0.08 12.06
CA GLN A 289 21.89 0.69 11.22
C GLN A 289 21.34 2.10 10.98
N GLN A 290 22.22 3.07 10.80
CA GLN A 290 21.87 4.43 10.41
C GLN A 290 22.78 4.90 9.27
N TYR A 291 22.20 5.50 8.24
CA TYR A 291 22.91 6.10 7.12
C TYR A 291 22.70 7.61 7.14
N SER A 292 23.80 8.39 7.07
CA SER A 292 23.70 9.84 6.88
C SER A 292 23.17 10.15 5.49
N MET A 293 22.20 11.06 5.41
CA MET A 293 21.67 11.60 4.15
C MET A 293 22.13 13.04 3.92
N ALA A 294 23.12 13.55 4.67
CA ALA A 294 23.57 14.95 4.59
C ALA A 294 24.01 15.36 3.16
N ASP A 295 24.70 14.47 2.46
CA ASP A 295 25.19 14.71 1.09
C ASP A 295 24.22 14.22 0.00
N TRP A 296 22.98 13.85 0.38
CA TRP A 296 22.01 13.32 -0.58
C TRP A 296 21.29 14.46 -1.29
N PRO A 297 21.30 14.51 -2.64
CA PRO A 297 20.79 15.65 -3.39
C PRO A 297 19.29 15.85 -3.20
N GLY A 298 18.88 17.04 -2.74
CA GLY A 298 17.47 17.44 -2.66
C GLY A 298 16.63 16.70 -1.62
N VAL A 299 17.25 16.02 -0.65
CA VAL A 299 16.53 15.28 0.42
C VAL A 299 15.62 16.19 1.25
N ASP A 300 16.00 17.45 1.43
CA ASP A 300 15.23 18.49 2.12
C ASP A 300 13.92 18.86 1.41
N ARG A 301 13.80 18.52 0.12
CA ARG A 301 12.64 18.75 -0.75
C ARG A 301 11.93 17.45 -1.14
N ALA A 302 12.24 16.34 -0.48
CA ALA A 302 11.65 15.04 -0.79
C ALA A 302 10.14 15.02 -0.44
N ILE A 303 9.33 14.51 -1.36
CA ILE A 303 7.86 14.44 -1.25
C ILE A 303 7.34 13.01 -1.09
N ASN A 304 8.07 12.01 -1.60
CA ASN A 304 7.76 10.59 -1.43
C ASN A 304 9.04 9.77 -1.31
N TYR A 305 8.88 8.57 -0.75
CA TYR A 305 9.93 7.58 -0.53
C TYR A 305 9.38 6.19 -0.86
N ALA A 306 10.27 5.26 -1.20
CA ALA A 306 9.93 3.85 -1.37
C ALA A 306 11.14 2.96 -1.08
N VAL A 307 10.93 1.82 -0.43
CA VAL A 307 12.01 0.85 -0.14
C VAL A 307 11.81 -0.46 -0.88
N GLY A 308 12.88 -1.16 -1.25
CA GLY A 308 12.82 -2.51 -1.80
C GLY A 308 12.51 -3.57 -0.75
N ALA A 309 11.72 -4.59 -1.10
CA ALA A 309 11.49 -5.76 -0.22
C ALA A 309 12.45 -6.94 -0.52
N ARG A 310 13.14 -6.92 -1.67
CA ARG A 310 14.00 -8.01 -2.16
C ARG A 310 15.50 -7.68 -2.21
N GLY A 311 15.87 -6.44 -1.91
CA GLY A 311 17.24 -5.97 -1.85
C GLY A 311 17.32 -4.62 -1.14
N ASN A 312 18.55 -4.21 -0.82
CA ASN A 312 18.84 -2.94 -0.18
C ASN A 312 18.71 -1.79 -1.19
N VAL A 313 17.49 -1.47 -1.58
CA VAL A 313 17.16 -0.40 -2.52
C VAL A 313 16.29 0.62 -1.83
N PHE A 314 16.66 1.89 -1.92
CA PHE A 314 15.90 3.01 -1.37
C PHE A 314 15.74 4.10 -2.42
N TYR A 315 14.50 4.54 -2.65
CA TYR A 315 14.18 5.67 -3.50
C TYR A 315 13.58 6.81 -2.69
N TYR A 316 13.86 8.03 -3.12
CA TYR A 316 13.08 9.21 -2.76
C TYR A 316 12.93 10.10 -3.99
N CYS A 317 11.92 10.96 -4.00
CA CYS A 317 11.73 11.91 -5.09
C CYS A 317 11.44 13.31 -4.58
N THR A 318 11.90 14.29 -5.34
CA THR A 318 11.41 15.67 -5.29
C THR A 318 10.24 15.81 -6.26
N SER A 319 9.75 17.03 -6.50
CA SER A 319 8.75 17.27 -7.54
C SER A 319 9.32 17.14 -8.97
N GLU A 320 10.63 16.99 -9.16
CA GLU A 320 11.28 17.03 -10.48
C GLU A 320 12.04 15.75 -10.84
N ALA A 321 12.57 15.07 -9.84
CA ALA A 321 13.45 13.93 -10.05
C ALA A 321 13.33 12.89 -8.93
N VAL A 322 13.62 11.64 -9.30
CA VAL A 322 13.78 10.49 -8.42
C VAL A 322 15.26 10.20 -8.23
N TYR A 323 15.61 9.88 -6.99
CA TYR A 323 16.95 9.54 -6.55
C TYR A 323 16.95 8.14 -5.93
N MET A 324 18.05 7.41 -6.10
CA MET A 324 18.21 6.04 -5.61
C MET A 324 19.50 5.90 -4.81
N SER A 325 19.43 5.12 -3.72
CA SER A 325 20.58 4.64 -2.97
C SER A 325 20.49 3.14 -2.72
N ASN A 326 21.63 2.46 -2.84
CA ASN A 326 21.78 1.05 -2.47
C ASN A 326 22.30 0.87 -1.03
N MET A 327 22.27 1.95 -0.24
CA MET A 327 22.72 1.96 1.16
C MET A 327 24.17 1.45 1.33
N ASP A 328 25.03 1.77 0.36
CA ASP A 328 26.45 1.40 0.32
C ASP A 328 27.37 2.48 0.92
N ASN A 329 26.82 3.32 1.81
CA ASN A 329 27.44 4.52 2.39
C ASN A 329 27.88 5.58 1.37
N LYS A 330 27.34 5.56 0.15
CA LYS A 330 27.50 6.65 -0.83
C LYS A 330 26.24 7.52 -0.87
N PRO A 331 26.38 8.79 -1.34
CA PRO A 331 25.23 9.62 -1.65
C PRO A 331 24.29 8.95 -2.65
N ALA A 332 23.00 9.22 -2.51
CA ALA A 332 22.01 8.83 -3.51
C ALA A 332 22.30 9.50 -4.86
N LYS A 333 21.90 8.85 -5.95
CA LYS A 333 22.09 9.32 -7.32
C LYS A 333 20.74 9.59 -7.97
N GLU A 334 20.64 10.67 -8.73
CA GLU A 334 19.51 10.89 -9.62
C GLU A 334 19.42 9.73 -10.62
N CYS A 335 18.23 9.15 -10.76
CA CYS A 335 18.00 8.01 -11.64
C CYS A 335 16.83 8.22 -12.62
N LEU A 336 15.98 9.21 -12.38
CA LEU A 336 14.88 9.58 -13.28
C LEU A 336 14.53 11.06 -13.10
N THR A 337 14.31 11.75 -14.21
CA THR A 337 13.82 13.14 -14.25
C THR A 337 12.57 13.17 -15.12
N VAL A 338 11.49 13.78 -14.62
CA VAL A 338 10.22 13.90 -15.35
C VAL A 338 10.28 15.05 -16.37
N PRO A 339 9.37 15.09 -17.36
CA PRO A 339 9.26 16.23 -18.27
C PRO A 339 9.19 17.57 -17.52
N ALA A 340 9.79 18.63 -18.06
CA ALA A 340 9.97 19.91 -17.36
C ALA A 340 8.65 20.62 -17.00
N ASP A 341 7.58 20.33 -17.74
CA ASP A 341 6.23 20.85 -17.53
C ASP A 341 5.36 19.97 -16.60
N GLU A 342 5.91 18.85 -16.14
CA GLU A 342 5.29 17.94 -15.19
C GLU A 342 5.97 18.03 -13.82
N LYS A 343 5.20 17.75 -12.76
CA LYS A 343 5.71 17.59 -11.39
C LYS A 343 5.31 16.26 -10.81
N ILE A 344 6.23 15.55 -10.18
CA ILE A 344 5.94 14.33 -9.42
C ILE A 344 5.01 14.71 -8.26
N THR A 345 3.96 13.91 -8.06
CA THR A 345 3.02 14.06 -6.93
C THR A 345 2.93 12.80 -6.06
N SER A 346 3.32 11.64 -6.59
CA SER A 346 3.32 10.38 -5.86
C SER A 346 4.34 9.41 -6.44
N MET A 347 4.95 8.60 -5.59
CA MET A 347 5.88 7.54 -5.98
C MET A 347 5.66 6.31 -5.10
N ARG A 348 5.62 5.13 -5.72
CA ARG A 348 5.49 3.83 -5.05
C ARG A 348 6.40 2.80 -5.73
N LEU A 349 6.97 1.90 -4.93
CA LEU A 349 7.54 0.66 -5.44
C LEU A 349 6.50 -0.45 -5.28
N LEU A 350 6.24 -1.19 -6.35
CA LEU A 350 5.22 -2.23 -6.35
C LEU A 350 5.63 -3.41 -5.46
N LYS A 351 4.83 -3.70 -4.42
CA LYS A 351 5.06 -4.82 -3.47
C LYS A 351 3.80 -5.68 -3.28
N PRO A 352 3.36 -6.41 -4.30
CA PRO A 352 2.13 -7.19 -4.22
C PRO A 352 2.32 -8.45 -3.36
N ASN A 353 3.57 -8.88 -3.11
CA ASN A 353 3.85 -9.95 -2.15
C ASN A 353 3.90 -9.47 -0.70
N GLU A 354 3.82 -8.15 -0.49
CA GLU A 354 3.74 -7.64 0.87
C GLU A 354 2.56 -8.30 1.57
N HIS A 355 2.74 -8.58 2.86
CA HIS A 355 1.72 -9.19 3.71
C HIS A 355 1.32 -10.63 3.35
N GLY A 356 2.05 -11.29 2.45
CA GLY A 356 1.84 -12.70 2.13
C GLY A 356 0.52 -13.00 1.41
N TYR A 357 -0.15 -11.97 0.88
CA TYR A 357 -1.34 -12.12 0.03
C TYR A 357 -1.01 -12.89 -1.25
N LEU A 358 -0.03 -12.36 -1.98
CA LEU A 358 0.69 -13.08 -3.01
C LEU A 358 2.02 -13.54 -2.42
N THR A 359 2.41 -14.77 -2.71
CA THR A 359 3.70 -15.29 -2.24
C THR A 359 4.78 -15.23 -3.29
N ASN A 360 4.41 -15.19 -4.58
CA ASN A 360 5.33 -15.34 -5.71
C ASN A 360 4.93 -14.50 -6.93
N HIS A 361 4.49 -13.26 -6.72
CA HIS A 361 4.23 -12.35 -7.81
C HIS A 361 5.53 -11.98 -8.54
N PRO A 362 5.60 -12.11 -9.88
CA PRO A 362 6.85 -11.95 -10.62
C PRO A 362 7.42 -10.53 -10.59
N TYR A 363 6.56 -9.52 -10.36
CA TYR A 363 6.92 -8.09 -10.39
C TYR A 363 7.14 -7.46 -9.01
N ASP A 364 7.18 -8.26 -7.95
CA ASP A 364 7.39 -7.77 -6.58
C ASP A 364 8.76 -7.10 -6.40
N SER A 365 8.74 -5.83 -5.97
CA SER A 365 9.89 -4.91 -5.93
C SER A 365 10.60 -4.70 -7.27
N LYS A 366 9.91 -4.90 -8.40
CA LYS A 366 10.48 -4.76 -9.76
C LYS A 366 9.83 -3.68 -10.62
N VAL A 367 8.85 -2.95 -10.10
CA VAL A 367 8.18 -1.88 -10.84
C VAL A 367 8.12 -0.63 -9.97
N LEU A 368 8.77 0.44 -10.42
CA LEU A 368 8.63 1.77 -9.85
C LEU A 368 7.48 2.49 -10.54
N ILE A 369 6.57 3.06 -9.76
CA ILE A 369 5.37 3.73 -10.24
C ILE A 369 5.44 5.20 -9.80
N VAL A 370 5.37 6.11 -10.77
CA VAL A 370 5.53 7.56 -10.57
C VAL A 370 4.30 8.27 -11.10
N GLY A 371 3.55 8.93 -10.22
CA GLY A 371 2.44 9.82 -10.56
C GLY A 371 2.94 11.24 -10.76
N THR A 372 2.46 11.90 -11.82
CA THR A 372 2.84 13.26 -12.18
C THR A 372 1.61 14.13 -12.46
N TRP A 373 1.82 15.44 -12.45
CA TRP A 373 0.82 16.44 -12.74
C TRP A 373 1.40 17.57 -13.61
N ASN A 374 0.70 17.91 -14.68
CA ASN A 374 0.98 19.08 -15.49
C ASN A 374 -0.04 20.18 -15.16
N GLU A 375 0.43 21.26 -14.53
CA GLU A 375 -0.43 22.37 -14.11
C GLU A 375 -1.03 23.13 -15.31
N THR A 376 -0.34 23.16 -16.45
CA THR A 376 -0.81 23.91 -17.63
C THR A 376 -1.91 23.18 -18.37
N THR A 377 -1.74 21.87 -18.59
CA THR A 377 -2.73 21.05 -19.30
C THR A 377 -3.83 20.50 -18.38
N GLN A 378 -3.64 20.63 -17.06
CA GLN A 378 -4.51 20.04 -16.05
C GLN A 378 -4.65 18.51 -16.25
N GLU A 379 -3.54 17.85 -16.57
CA GLU A 379 -3.48 16.42 -16.83
C GLU A 379 -2.45 15.71 -15.95
N GLY A 380 -2.88 14.62 -15.31
CA GLY A 380 -2.00 13.70 -14.59
C GLY A 380 -1.67 12.46 -15.39
N LYS A 381 -0.47 11.93 -15.16
CA LYS A 381 0.03 10.69 -15.77
C LYS A 381 0.66 9.79 -14.73
N VAL A 382 0.48 8.49 -14.92
CA VAL A 382 1.17 7.44 -14.17
C VAL A 382 2.20 6.78 -15.08
N TYR A 383 3.47 6.90 -14.71
CA TYR A 383 4.59 6.22 -15.34
C TYR A 383 4.95 4.98 -14.56
N MET A 384 5.31 3.91 -15.26
CA MET A 384 5.77 2.64 -14.69
C MET A 384 7.06 2.23 -15.38
N TYR A 385 8.06 1.85 -14.58
CA TYR A 385 9.37 1.43 -15.06
C TYR A 385 9.77 0.12 -14.40
N TYR A 386 10.40 -0.77 -15.15
CA TYR A 386 11.12 -1.88 -14.55
C TYR A 386 12.31 -1.37 -13.74
N VAL A 387 12.51 -2.02 -12.61
CA VAL A 387 13.69 -1.84 -11.78
C VAL A 387 14.29 -3.19 -11.42
N ASN A 388 15.61 -3.22 -11.32
CA ASN A 388 16.30 -4.36 -10.75
C ASN A 388 16.11 -4.36 -9.23
N GLU A 389 15.55 -5.44 -8.70
CA GLU A 389 15.20 -5.54 -7.28
C GLU A 389 16.39 -5.59 -6.32
N THR A 390 17.60 -5.82 -6.84
CA THR A 390 18.84 -5.99 -6.07
C THR A 390 19.61 -4.69 -5.95
N ASP A 391 19.71 -3.92 -7.04
CA ASP A 391 20.57 -2.72 -7.13
C ASP A 391 19.82 -1.44 -7.53
N GLY A 392 18.49 -1.50 -7.66
CA GLY A 392 17.64 -0.34 -7.86
C GLY A 392 17.82 0.39 -9.20
N VAL A 393 18.55 -0.20 -10.16
CA VAL A 393 18.71 0.43 -11.47
C VAL A 393 17.38 0.39 -12.22
N ILE A 394 16.98 1.55 -12.74
CA ILE A 394 15.77 1.74 -13.56
C ILE A 394 16.11 1.44 -15.03
N ASP A 395 15.30 0.59 -15.67
CA ASP A 395 15.32 0.40 -17.11
C ASP A 395 14.42 1.47 -17.76
N MET A 396 15.04 2.56 -18.25
CA MET A 396 14.31 3.68 -18.84
C MET A 396 13.58 3.33 -20.14
N ASP A 397 14.03 2.31 -20.87
CA ASP A 397 13.39 1.88 -22.12
C ASP A 397 12.10 1.07 -21.87
N SER A 398 11.90 0.61 -20.63
CA SER A 398 10.69 -0.13 -20.22
C SER A 398 9.47 0.75 -19.92
N MET A 399 9.61 2.07 -20.09
CA MET A 399 8.59 3.05 -19.71
C MET A 399 7.21 2.68 -20.26
N LYS A 400 6.26 2.54 -19.35
CA LYS A 400 4.83 2.45 -19.65
C LYS A 400 4.11 3.63 -19.03
N VAL A 401 3.16 4.21 -19.76
CA VAL A 401 2.42 5.41 -19.32
C VAL A 401 0.91 5.19 -19.42
N PHE A 402 0.20 5.65 -18.40
CA PHE A 402 -1.24 5.87 -18.41
C PHE A 402 -1.50 7.36 -18.23
N ASP A 403 -2.34 7.95 -19.07
CA ASP A 403 -2.60 9.40 -19.12
C ASP A 403 -4.08 9.74 -18.81
N GLY A 404 -4.48 10.99 -18.94
CA GLY A 404 -5.87 11.42 -18.76
C GLY A 404 -6.40 11.27 -17.34
N PHE A 405 -5.53 11.35 -16.32
CA PHE A 405 -5.95 11.54 -14.92
C PHE A 405 -6.12 13.02 -14.60
N GLY A 406 -6.81 13.33 -13.50
CA GLY A 406 -6.64 14.62 -12.81
C GLY A 406 -5.31 14.68 -12.05
N LYS A 407 -5.17 15.64 -11.13
CA LYS A 407 -4.01 15.73 -10.26
C LYS A 407 -3.96 14.50 -9.35
N ILE A 408 -2.93 13.67 -9.50
CA ILE A 408 -2.77 12.44 -8.72
C ILE A 408 -2.45 12.82 -7.26
N LEU A 409 -3.27 12.34 -6.33
CA LEU A 409 -3.14 12.60 -4.89
C LEU A 409 -2.50 11.43 -4.15
N ASP A 410 -2.86 10.20 -4.50
CA ASP A 410 -2.35 8.99 -3.88
C ASP A 410 -2.48 7.78 -4.81
N MET A 411 -1.73 6.73 -4.52
CA MET A 411 -1.80 5.46 -5.24
C MET A 411 -1.59 4.30 -4.28
N ASP A 412 -2.38 3.24 -4.47
CA ASP A 412 -2.34 2.04 -3.63
C ASP A 412 -2.80 0.79 -4.40
N TYR A 413 -2.50 -0.40 -3.90
CA TYR A 413 -2.87 -1.66 -4.53
C TYR A 413 -4.23 -2.17 -4.03
N ASN A 414 -5.14 -2.47 -4.95
CA ASN A 414 -6.39 -3.15 -4.60
C ASN A 414 -6.15 -4.65 -4.47
N TRP A 415 -6.18 -5.17 -3.24
CA TRP A 415 -6.15 -6.60 -2.97
C TRP A 415 -7.54 -7.21 -3.07
N ALA A 416 -8.19 -7.24 -4.24
CA ALA A 416 -9.50 -7.88 -4.40
C ALA A 416 -9.46 -9.40 -4.12
N PRO A 417 -10.57 -10.09 -3.80
CA PRO A 417 -10.56 -11.56 -3.69
C PRO A 417 -10.10 -12.24 -5.00
N TYR A 418 -9.09 -13.12 -4.92
CA TYR A 418 -8.60 -13.87 -6.07
C TYR A 418 -9.67 -14.83 -6.61
N GLY A 419 -9.88 -14.80 -7.94
CA GLY A 419 -10.49 -15.90 -8.67
C GLY A 419 -11.91 -16.29 -8.24
N SER A 420 -12.71 -15.36 -7.71
CA SER A 420 -14.13 -15.60 -7.41
C SER A 420 -15.02 -15.51 -8.64
#